data_AF-A0A2T4VDY4-F1
#
_entry.id   AF-A0A2T4VDY4-F1
#
_cell.length_a   1.000
_cell.length_b   1.000
_cell.length_c   1.000
_cell.angle_alpha   90.00
_cell.angle_beta   90.00
_cell.angle_gamma   90.00
#
_symmetry.space_group_name_H-M   'P 1'
#
loop_
_entity.id
_entity.type
_entity.pdbx_description
1 polymer ?
#
loop_
_entity_poly.entity_id
_entity_poly.type
_entity_poly.pdbx_seq_one_letter_code
_entity_poly.pdbx_strand_id
1 'polypeptide(L)'
;MSFQFVKGALVAVALVLLSSTPARAADYASYPDGSVLIDASKNQRWLIQGGAKFSIPSTEWSYFNNLLFTYFVSSSTIDGITSVPRDGTTLQSRGDVSIYVVIGGWAWGIPDMNELEHFGGTSNVRIIPSSFNYWSLDTAQNGTMVRERSGDPVYVLFGYTKFWLPTSADVEYYGGWGSVKVIPNGSAASMSDIPQCGTRLRERSSGVLYRINDLGQKYVIQNPSSYEWANHYVVPDGTLARFPDGAAVSCIG
;
A
#
# COMPACT_ATOMS: atom_id res chain seq x y z
N MET A 1 -7.41 43.41 46.73
CA MET A 1 -7.00 43.16 45.33
C MET A 1 -7.08 41.67 45.10
N SER A 2 -8.14 41.19 44.46
CA SER A 2 -8.34 39.77 44.15
C SER A 2 -7.69 39.44 42.82
N PHE A 3 -6.77 38.48 42.80
CA PHE A 3 -6.26 37.88 41.56
C PHE A 3 -7.10 36.65 41.21
N GLN A 4 -7.84 36.75 40.11
CA GLN A 4 -8.52 35.60 39.49
C GLN A 4 -7.48 34.73 38.79
N PHE A 5 -7.40 33.46 39.17
CA PHE A 5 -6.69 32.43 38.41
C PHE A 5 -7.57 32.03 37.21
N VAL A 6 -7.16 32.42 36.01
CA VAL A 6 -7.73 31.89 34.76
C VAL A 6 -7.12 30.51 34.53
N LYS A 7 -7.95 29.47 34.53
CA LYS A 7 -7.58 28.11 34.16
C LYS A 7 -7.24 28.08 32.67
N GLY A 8 -5.94 28.08 32.34
CA GLY A 8 -5.46 27.78 30.99
C GLY A 8 -5.67 26.29 30.70
N ALA A 9 -6.44 25.99 29.66
CA ALA A 9 -6.60 24.63 29.14
C ALA A 9 -5.26 24.15 28.55
N LEU A 10 -4.67 23.12 29.15
CA LEU A 10 -3.58 22.36 28.52
C LEU A 10 -4.20 21.58 27.34
N VAL A 11 -3.98 22.05 26.12
CA VAL A 11 -4.18 21.24 24.92
C VAL A 11 -2.96 20.33 24.80
N ALA A 12 -3.12 19.07 25.18
CA ALA A 12 -2.11 18.04 24.93
C ALA A 12 -2.07 17.75 23.42
N VAL A 13 -1.10 18.34 22.73
CA VAL A 13 -0.76 17.95 21.36
C VAL A 13 -0.03 16.61 21.46
N ALA A 14 -0.72 15.52 21.12
CA ALA A 14 -0.11 14.21 21.00
C ALA A 14 0.83 14.21 19.78
N LEU A 15 2.11 14.45 20.03
CA LEU A 15 3.18 14.27 19.05
C LEU A 15 3.42 12.76 18.90
N VAL A 16 2.84 12.15 17.87
CA VAL A 16 3.11 10.76 17.50
C VAL A 16 4.51 10.71 16.86
N LEU A 17 5.51 10.35 17.66
CA LEU A 17 6.86 10.05 17.18
C LEU A 17 6.85 8.63 16.58
N LEU A 18 6.74 8.55 15.25
CA LEU A 18 7.00 7.33 14.50
C LEU A 18 8.52 7.09 14.50
N SER A 19 9.06 6.44 15.53
CA SER A 19 10.43 5.94 15.50
C SER A 19 10.46 4.53 14.88
N SER A 20 10.41 4.46 13.56
CA SER A 20 11.06 3.36 12.85
C SER A 20 12.39 3.91 12.35
N THR A 21 13.51 3.39 12.85
CA THR A 21 14.76 3.46 12.09
C THR A 21 14.48 2.79 10.75
N PRO A 22 14.50 3.50 9.61
CA PRO A 22 14.35 2.80 8.34
C PRO A 22 15.62 1.95 8.17
N ALA A 23 15.45 0.64 8.04
CA ALA A 23 16.31 -0.11 7.12
C ALA A 23 16.40 0.76 5.87
N ARG A 24 17.61 1.19 5.48
CA ARG A 24 17.86 2.25 4.48
C ARG A 24 16.74 2.21 3.44
N ALA A 25 15.80 3.17 3.51
CA ALA A 25 14.61 3.11 2.67
C ALA A 25 15.09 3.00 1.23
N ALA A 26 14.76 1.90 0.56
CA ALA A 26 15.25 1.68 -0.79
C ALA A 26 14.71 2.81 -1.66
N ASP A 27 15.60 3.49 -2.37
CA ASP A 27 15.25 4.66 -3.17
C ASP A 27 14.77 4.20 -4.55
N TYR A 28 14.11 5.10 -5.27
CA TYR A 28 13.86 4.87 -6.69
C TYR A 28 15.18 4.89 -7.47
N ALA A 29 15.26 4.04 -8.50
CA ALA A 29 16.40 3.99 -9.38
C ALA A 29 16.68 5.36 -10.02
N SER A 30 17.96 5.75 -10.06
CA SER A 30 18.43 6.89 -10.86
C SER A 30 18.59 6.53 -12.35
N TYR A 31 18.33 5.27 -12.71
CA TYR A 31 18.39 4.74 -14.06
C TYR A 31 17.03 4.92 -14.75
N PRO A 32 17.00 5.21 -16.07
CA PRO A 32 15.75 5.37 -16.78
C PRO A 32 14.96 4.05 -16.84
N ASP A 33 13.64 4.17 -16.96
CA ASP A 33 12.77 3.03 -17.26
C ASP A 33 13.21 2.31 -18.53
N GLY A 34 13.10 0.98 -18.54
CA GLY A 34 13.66 0.13 -19.58
C GLY A 34 15.16 -0.14 -19.43
N SER A 35 15.82 0.31 -18.38
CA SER A 35 17.22 -0.08 -18.12
C SER A 35 17.32 -1.52 -17.62
N VAL A 36 18.37 -2.24 -18.02
CA VAL A 36 18.78 -3.51 -17.40
C VAL A 36 20.03 -3.30 -16.56
N LEU A 37 19.94 -3.63 -15.29
CA LEU A 37 21.08 -3.65 -14.37
C LEU A 37 21.59 -5.09 -14.22
N ILE A 38 22.88 -5.28 -14.42
CA ILE A 38 23.57 -6.56 -14.25
C ILE A 38 24.41 -6.46 -12.97
N ASP A 39 24.13 -7.34 -12.01
CA ASP A 39 24.97 -7.49 -10.82
C ASP A 39 26.33 -8.04 -11.22
N ALA A 40 27.37 -7.22 -11.09
CA ALA A 40 28.73 -7.58 -11.49
C ALA A 40 29.31 -8.78 -10.71
N SER A 41 28.76 -9.10 -9.54
CA SER A 41 29.24 -10.18 -8.67
C SER A 41 28.43 -11.47 -8.78
N LYS A 42 27.13 -11.38 -9.10
CA LYS A 42 26.20 -12.53 -9.11
C LYS A 42 25.69 -12.89 -10.50
N ASN A 43 25.96 -12.05 -11.50
CA ASN A 43 25.40 -12.17 -12.86
C ASN A 43 23.86 -12.25 -12.87
N GLN A 44 23.21 -11.67 -11.86
CA GLN A 44 21.76 -11.50 -11.81
C GLN A 44 21.37 -10.24 -12.60
N ARG A 45 20.19 -10.26 -13.22
CA ARG A 45 19.71 -9.16 -14.04
C ARG A 45 18.41 -8.59 -13.50
N TRP A 46 18.31 -7.27 -13.52
CA TRP A 46 17.18 -6.53 -12.99
C TRP A 46 16.69 -5.52 -14.03
N LEU A 47 15.40 -5.51 -14.29
CA LEU A 47 14.75 -4.52 -15.14
C LEU A 47 14.31 -3.34 -14.28
N ILE A 48 14.49 -2.10 -14.77
CA ILE A 48 13.94 -0.91 -14.15
C ILE A 48 12.64 -0.50 -14.85
N GLN A 49 11.55 -0.40 -14.09
CA GLN A 49 10.26 0.13 -14.56
C GLN A 49 9.59 0.93 -13.44
N GLY A 50 9.03 2.11 -13.75
CA GLY A 50 8.46 3.00 -12.74
C GLY A 50 9.44 3.37 -11.64
N GLY A 51 10.75 3.41 -11.95
CA GLY A 51 11.84 3.60 -10.98
C GLY A 51 12.08 2.44 -9.99
N ALA A 52 11.40 1.30 -10.11
CA ALA A 52 11.61 0.12 -9.27
C ALA A 52 12.32 -1.01 -10.01
N LYS A 53 12.94 -1.92 -9.26
CA LYS A 53 13.65 -3.09 -9.80
C LYS A 53 12.76 -4.33 -9.89
N PHE A 54 12.89 -5.06 -10.99
CA PHE A 54 12.23 -6.33 -11.23
C PHE A 54 13.27 -7.39 -11.58
N SER A 55 13.31 -8.50 -10.84
CA SER A 55 14.24 -9.58 -11.13
C SER A 55 13.91 -10.23 -12.47
N ILE A 56 14.89 -10.34 -13.36
CA ILE A 56 14.74 -11.02 -14.64
C ILE A 56 15.29 -12.44 -14.49
N PRO A 57 14.45 -13.49 -14.53
CA PRO A 57 14.93 -14.86 -14.48
C PRO A 57 15.75 -15.18 -15.72
N SER A 58 16.72 -16.09 -15.58
CA SER A 58 17.67 -16.41 -16.65
C SER A 58 17.01 -16.92 -17.93
N THR A 59 15.87 -17.60 -17.81
CA THR A 59 15.03 -18.05 -18.92
C THR A 59 14.43 -16.92 -19.75
N GLU A 60 14.48 -15.68 -19.26
CA GLU A 60 13.85 -14.52 -19.90
C GLU A 60 14.85 -13.47 -20.37
N TRP A 61 16.16 -13.64 -20.14
CA TRP A 61 17.16 -12.62 -20.47
C TRP A 61 17.10 -12.18 -21.93
N SER A 62 16.85 -13.10 -22.86
CA SER A 62 16.74 -12.80 -24.30
C SER A 62 15.65 -11.78 -24.62
N TYR A 63 14.56 -11.73 -23.85
CA TYR A 63 13.46 -10.77 -24.07
C TYR A 63 13.81 -9.35 -23.63
N PHE A 64 14.85 -9.18 -22.80
CA PHE A 64 15.26 -7.88 -22.24
C PHE A 64 16.68 -7.48 -22.66
N ASN A 65 17.35 -8.25 -23.53
CA ASN A 65 18.72 -7.99 -23.97
C ASN A 65 18.88 -6.80 -24.92
N ASN A 66 17.81 -6.40 -25.63
CA ASN A 66 17.84 -5.34 -26.65
C ASN A 66 17.30 -4.00 -26.13
N LEU A 67 17.26 -3.83 -24.81
CA LEU A 67 16.81 -2.57 -24.23
C LEU A 67 17.91 -1.50 -24.36
N LEU A 68 17.46 -0.25 -24.49
CA LEU A 68 18.32 0.90 -24.84
C LEU A 68 19.49 1.12 -23.89
N PHE A 69 19.40 0.64 -22.64
CA PHE A 69 20.41 0.87 -21.61
C PHE A 69 20.71 -0.39 -20.81
N THR A 70 21.98 -0.80 -20.79
CA THR A 70 22.50 -1.88 -19.93
C THR A 70 23.64 -1.36 -19.07
N TYR A 71 23.58 -1.61 -17.76
CA TYR A 71 24.59 -1.13 -16.80
C TYR A 71 25.10 -2.28 -15.93
N PHE A 72 26.41 -2.34 -15.72
CA PHE A 72 27.02 -3.22 -14.72
C PHE A 72 27.15 -2.45 -13.40
N VAL A 73 26.57 -2.99 -12.34
CA VAL A 73 26.47 -2.32 -11.03
C VAL A 73 26.81 -3.27 -9.90
N SER A 74 27.12 -2.71 -8.72
CA SER A 74 27.36 -3.50 -7.50
C SER A 74 26.05 -4.09 -6.95
N SER A 75 26.14 -5.19 -6.18
CA SER A 75 24.97 -5.70 -5.43
C SER A 75 24.39 -4.63 -4.50
N SER A 76 25.23 -3.82 -3.85
CA SER A 76 24.75 -2.73 -2.97
C SER A 76 23.93 -1.66 -3.71
N THR A 77 24.23 -1.41 -4.99
CA THR A 77 23.43 -0.52 -5.83
C THR A 77 22.05 -1.13 -6.08
N ILE A 78 21.99 -2.42 -6.40
CA ILE A 78 20.74 -3.14 -6.63
C ILE A 78 19.93 -3.20 -5.34
N ASP A 79 20.53 -3.55 -4.21
CA ASP A 79 19.88 -3.66 -2.91
C ASP A 79 19.28 -2.31 -2.46
N GLY A 80 19.93 -1.20 -2.82
CA GLY A 80 19.45 0.15 -2.55
C GLY A 80 18.25 0.62 -3.39
N ILE A 81 17.84 -0.13 -4.42
CA ILE A 81 16.69 0.23 -5.27
C ILE A 81 15.42 -0.47 -4.77
N THR A 82 14.32 0.28 -4.69
CA THR A 82 13.00 -0.22 -4.28
C THR A 82 12.43 -1.27 -5.25
N SER A 83 11.65 -2.22 -4.73
CA SER A 83 10.82 -3.14 -5.51
C SER A 83 9.41 -2.64 -5.75
N VAL A 84 9.03 -1.49 -5.16
CA VAL A 84 7.70 -0.88 -5.30
C VAL A 84 7.76 0.24 -6.33
N PRO A 85 7.08 0.12 -7.49
CA PRO A 85 7.03 1.16 -8.51
C PRO A 85 6.35 2.44 -8.02
N ARG A 86 6.64 3.55 -8.69
CA ARG A 86 5.95 4.82 -8.45
C ARG A 86 4.46 4.70 -8.74
N ASP A 87 3.66 5.48 -8.01
CA ASP A 87 2.24 5.64 -8.30
C ASP A 87 2.01 6.09 -9.76
N GLY A 88 1.00 5.50 -10.40
CA GLY A 88 0.66 5.71 -11.80
C GLY A 88 1.45 4.82 -12.78
N THR A 89 2.38 3.99 -12.31
CA THR A 89 3.09 3.04 -13.17
C THR A 89 2.14 1.96 -13.64
N THR A 90 1.88 1.88 -14.95
CA THR A 90 1.11 0.79 -15.56
C THR A 90 2.04 -0.35 -15.97
N LEU A 91 1.68 -1.57 -15.57
CA LEU A 91 2.50 -2.78 -15.71
C LEU A 91 1.70 -3.88 -16.38
N GLN A 92 2.40 -4.68 -17.18
CA GLN A 92 1.89 -5.91 -17.73
C GLN A 92 2.99 -6.97 -17.67
N SER A 93 2.66 -8.14 -17.10
CA SER A 93 3.58 -9.27 -17.10
C SER A 93 3.72 -9.81 -18.52
N ARG A 94 4.95 -10.11 -18.95
CA ARG A 94 5.17 -10.63 -20.31
C ARG A 94 4.40 -11.94 -20.50
N GLY A 95 3.57 -11.99 -21.54
CA GLY A 95 2.74 -13.16 -21.86
C GLY A 95 1.38 -13.17 -21.17
N ASP A 96 1.09 -12.17 -20.33
CA ASP A 96 -0.22 -11.95 -19.72
C ASP A 96 -0.99 -10.88 -20.51
N VAL A 97 -2.32 -10.94 -20.45
CA VAL A 97 -3.24 -9.91 -20.97
C VAL A 97 -3.67 -8.91 -19.91
N SER A 98 -3.56 -9.28 -18.62
CA SER A 98 -3.94 -8.41 -17.52
C SER A 98 -2.95 -7.26 -17.36
N ILE A 99 -3.50 -6.04 -17.25
CA ILE A 99 -2.76 -4.81 -17.04
C ILE A 99 -3.13 -4.26 -15.67
N TYR A 100 -2.12 -3.81 -14.92
CA TYR A 100 -2.28 -3.26 -13.59
C TYR A 100 -1.71 -1.84 -13.52
N VAL A 101 -2.27 -0.98 -12.68
CA VAL A 101 -1.66 0.30 -12.29
C VAL A 101 -1.22 0.25 -10.83
N VAL A 102 0.00 0.68 -10.56
CA VAL A 102 0.49 0.80 -9.18
C VAL A 102 -0.01 2.09 -8.57
N ILE A 103 -0.77 2.03 -7.46
CA ILE A 103 -1.27 3.18 -6.70
C ILE A 103 -1.22 2.86 -5.22
N GLY A 104 -0.56 3.70 -4.43
CA GLY A 104 -0.40 3.49 -2.98
C GLY A 104 0.47 2.29 -2.64
N GLY A 105 1.34 1.89 -3.56
CA GLY A 105 2.15 0.68 -3.43
C GLY A 105 1.39 -0.62 -3.67
N TRP A 106 0.19 -0.57 -4.27
CA TRP A 106 -0.65 -1.72 -4.66
C TRP A 106 -0.86 -1.78 -6.17
N ALA A 107 -0.96 -2.98 -6.74
CA ALA A 107 -1.29 -3.19 -8.15
C ALA A 107 -2.79 -3.38 -8.38
N TRP A 108 -3.45 -2.36 -8.94
CA TRP A 108 -4.88 -2.36 -9.23
C TRP A 108 -5.14 -2.81 -10.66
N GLY A 109 -5.99 -3.81 -10.83
CA GLY A 109 -6.35 -4.32 -12.16
C GLY A 109 -7.10 -3.25 -12.97
N ILE A 110 -6.65 -3.04 -14.20
CA ILE A 110 -7.35 -2.20 -15.16
C ILE A 110 -8.32 -3.11 -15.93
N PRO A 111 -9.65 -2.91 -15.80
CA PRO A 111 -10.65 -3.87 -16.27
C PRO A 111 -10.77 -3.91 -17.80
N ASP A 112 -10.53 -2.78 -18.48
CA ASP A 112 -10.69 -2.66 -19.92
C ASP A 112 -9.84 -1.54 -20.51
N MET A 113 -9.85 -1.45 -21.84
CA MET A 113 -9.08 -0.46 -22.60
C MET A 113 -9.55 0.97 -22.38
N ASN A 114 -10.84 1.20 -22.14
CA ASN A 114 -11.35 2.55 -21.88
C ASN A 114 -10.84 3.05 -20.52
N GLU A 115 -10.78 2.17 -19.53
CA GLU A 115 -10.16 2.49 -18.25
C GLU A 115 -8.64 2.67 -18.39
N LEU A 116 -7.96 1.89 -19.23
CA LEU A 116 -6.52 2.05 -19.50
C LEU A 116 -6.17 3.44 -20.07
N GLU A 117 -7.01 4.01 -20.94
CA GLU A 117 -6.78 5.35 -21.49
C GLU A 117 -6.69 6.43 -20.39
N HIS A 118 -7.41 6.26 -19.28
CA HIS A 118 -7.31 7.16 -18.13
C HIS A 118 -5.98 7.04 -17.38
N PHE A 119 -5.23 5.95 -17.57
CA PHE A 119 -3.91 5.70 -17.00
C PHE A 119 -2.79 5.79 -18.05
N GLY A 120 -3.02 6.53 -19.14
CA GLY A 120 -2.03 6.86 -20.17
C GLY A 120 -2.04 5.93 -21.38
N GLY A 121 -3.02 5.03 -21.49
CA GLY A 121 -3.19 4.18 -22.66
C GLY A 121 -2.09 3.12 -22.81
N THR A 122 -2.14 2.40 -23.93
CA THR A 122 -1.21 1.28 -24.21
C THR A 122 0.24 1.71 -24.31
N SER A 123 0.52 2.94 -24.75
CA SER A 123 1.89 3.46 -24.90
C SER A 123 2.60 3.66 -23.57
N ASN A 124 1.86 3.76 -22.46
CA ASN A 124 2.42 3.90 -21.12
C ASN A 124 2.65 2.54 -20.42
N VAL A 125 2.11 1.45 -20.96
CA VAL A 125 2.21 0.12 -20.36
C VAL A 125 3.64 -0.39 -20.41
N ARG A 126 4.19 -0.70 -19.24
CA ARG A 126 5.55 -1.22 -19.10
C ARG A 126 5.52 -2.74 -18.95
N ILE A 127 6.22 -3.42 -19.86
CA ILE A 127 6.36 -4.87 -19.81
C ILE A 127 7.39 -5.25 -18.74
N ILE A 128 7.01 -6.19 -17.87
CA ILE A 128 7.85 -6.75 -16.81
C ILE A 128 8.04 -8.27 -16.97
N PRO A 129 9.05 -8.88 -16.31
CA PRO A 129 9.24 -10.33 -16.31
C PRO A 129 7.99 -11.12 -15.92
N SER A 130 7.77 -12.29 -16.53
CA SER A 130 6.55 -13.08 -16.30
C SER A 130 6.50 -13.70 -14.90
N SER A 131 7.66 -13.85 -14.26
CA SER A 131 7.78 -14.36 -12.89
C SER A 131 7.42 -13.34 -11.81
N PHE A 132 7.04 -12.11 -12.18
CA PHE A 132 6.69 -11.10 -11.18
C PHE A 132 5.39 -11.48 -10.46
N ASN A 133 5.49 -11.58 -9.13
CA ASN A 133 4.34 -11.81 -8.29
C ASN A 133 3.73 -10.47 -7.86
N TYR A 134 2.56 -10.12 -8.39
CA TYR A 134 1.85 -8.88 -7.99
C TYR A 134 1.49 -8.85 -6.50
N TRP A 135 1.37 -10.00 -5.83
CA TRP A 135 1.22 -10.06 -4.37
C TRP A 135 2.46 -9.58 -3.60
N SER A 136 3.60 -9.37 -4.28
CA SER A 136 4.73 -8.67 -3.66
C SER A 136 4.53 -7.15 -3.59
N LEU A 137 3.60 -6.60 -4.38
CA LEU A 137 3.10 -5.23 -4.28
C LEU A 137 1.91 -5.16 -3.32
N ASP A 138 1.77 -6.12 -2.42
CA ASP A 138 0.76 -6.10 -1.36
C ASP A 138 1.23 -5.20 -0.20
N THR A 139 1.79 -4.04 -0.55
CA THR A 139 2.31 -3.05 0.38
C THR A 139 1.43 -1.82 0.45
N ALA A 140 0.12 -1.94 0.11
CA ALA A 140 -0.83 -0.85 0.31
C ALA A 140 -0.58 -0.27 1.69
N GLN A 141 -0.06 0.95 1.70
CA GLN A 141 0.41 1.51 2.95
C GLN A 141 -0.83 1.72 3.79
N ASN A 142 -0.89 1.04 4.94
CA ASN A 142 -1.96 1.22 5.90
C ASN A 142 -2.18 2.73 6.13
N GLY A 143 -3.40 3.20 5.91
CA GLY A 143 -3.73 4.63 5.91
C GLY A 143 -3.83 5.27 4.52
N THR A 144 -3.54 4.54 3.44
CA THR A 144 -3.74 5.04 2.07
C THR A 144 -5.23 5.26 1.84
N MET A 145 -5.59 6.49 1.44
CA MET A 145 -6.94 6.81 0.98
C MET A 145 -7.05 6.60 -0.52
N VAL A 146 -8.10 5.90 -0.94
CA VAL A 146 -8.40 5.62 -2.35
C VAL A 146 -9.85 5.96 -2.68
N ARG A 147 -10.10 6.34 -3.92
CA ARG A 147 -11.44 6.41 -4.50
C ARG A 147 -11.41 5.91 -5.94
N GLU A 148 -12.48 5.26 -6.37
CA GLU A 148 -12.63 4.92 -7.78
C GLU A 148 -12.76 6.19 -8.62
N ARG A 149 -12.26 6.14 -9.85
CA ARG A 149 -12.17 7.31 -10.73
C ARG A 149 -13.50 8.03 -10.95
N SER A 150 -14.58 7.28 -11.17
CA SER A 150 -15.93 7.81 -11.32
C SER A 150 -16.82 7.62 -10.07
N GLY A 151 -16.25 7.13 -8.97
CA GLY A 151 -16.98 6.89 -7.73
C GLY A 151 -16.80 8.03 -6.72
N ASP A 152 -17.87 8.28 -5.96
CA ASP A 152 -17.85 9.21 -4.82
C ASP A 152 -17.29 8.59 -3.53
N PRO A 153 -17.47 7.29 -3.22
CA PRO A 153 -16.96 6.73 -1.97
C PRO A 153 -15.43 6.79 -1.89
N VAL A 154 -14.93 7.42 -0.83
CA VAL A 154 -13.53 7.35 -0.43
C VAL A 154 -13.37 6.25 0.62
N TYR A 155 -12.32 5.46 0.48
CA TYR A 155 -11.96 4.42 1.43
C TYR A 155 -10.57 4.66 1.98
N VAL A 156 -10.35 4.37 3.25
CA VAL A 156 -9.01 4.18 3.82
C VAL A 156 -8.69 2.69 3.87
N LEU A 157 -7.45 2.32 3.56
CA LEU A 157 -7.01 0.94 3.54
C LEU A 157 -6.28 0.57 4.84
N PHE A 158 -6.74 -0.48 5.51
CA PHE A 158 -6.08 -1.05 6.67
C PHE A 158 -6.16 -2.58 6.65
N GLY A 159 -5.03 -3.25 6.88
CA GLY A 159 -4.97 -4.72 6.93
C GLY A 159 -5.57 -5.37 5.70
N TYR A 160 -5.26 -4.87 4.49
CA TYR A 160 -5.75 -5.41 3.21
C TYR A 160 -7.25 -5.25 2.96
N THR A 161 -7.92 -4.38 3.73
CA THR A 161 -9.35 -4.10 3.59
C THR A 161 -9.66 -2.62 3.52
N LYS A 162 -10.73 -2.30 2.78
CA LYS A 162 -11.28 -0.95 2.64
C LYS A 162 -12.26 -0.60 3.77
N PHE A 163 -12.13 0.61 4.30
CA PHE A 163 -13.04 1.22 5.28
C PHE A 163 -13.61 2.51 4.69
N TRP A 164 -14.93 2.57 4.54
CA TRP A 164 -15.58 3.74 3.95
C TRP A 164 -15.43 4.97 4.84
N LEU A 165 -15.08 6.10 4.23
CA LEU A 165 -15.02 7.42 4.85
C LEU A 165 -16.28 8.20 4.46
N PRO A 166 -17.34 8.20 5.29
CA PRO A 166 -18.63 8.76 4.90
C PRO A 166 -18.66 10.29 4.89
N THR A 167 -17.74 10.95 5.61
CA THR A 167 -17.76 12.41 5.76
C THR A 167 -16.44 13.05 5.35
N SER A 168 -16.49 14.33 4.97
CA SER A 168 -15.27 15.12 4.72
C SER A 168 -14.37 15.17 5.96
N ALA A 169 -14.94 15.20 7.17
CA ALA A 169 -14.16 15.17 8.41
C ALA A 169 -13.37 13.86 8.56
N ASP A 170 -13.90 12.74 8.05
CA ASP A 170 -13.16 11.48 8.03
C ASP A 170 -11.98 11.53 7.06
N VAL A 171 -12.17 12.09 5.87
CA VAL A 171 -11.07 12.27 4.89
C VAL A 171 -9.98 13.19 5.45
N GLU A 172 -10.36 14.30 6.08
CA GLU A 172 -9.41 15.23 6.72
C GLU A 172 -8.59 14.55 7.83
N TYR A 173 -9.19 13.64 8.60
CA TYR A 173 -8.49 12.91 9.64
C TYR A 173 -7.31 12.07 9.11
N TYR A 174 -7.42 11.51 7.90
CA TYR A 174 -6.38 10.67 7.29
C TYR A 174 -5.46 11.43 6.32
N GLY A 175 -5.47 12.76 6.34
CA GLY A 175 -4.55 13.59 5.55
C GLY A 175 -5.22 14.42 4.44
N GLY A 176 -6.55 14.50 4.44
CA GLY A 176 -7.31 15.41 3.58
C GLY A 176 -7.40 14.98 2.12
N TRP A 177 -8.22 15.71 1.37
CA TRP A 177 -8.56 15.37 -0.02
C TRP A 177 -7.37 15.29 -0.97
N GLY A 178 -6.30 16.05 -0.72
CA GLY A 178 -5.07 16.00 -1.51
C GLY A 178 -4.30 14.67 -1.38
N SER A 179 -4.56 13.89 -0.34
CA SER A 179 -3.95 12.58 -0.10
C SER A 179 -4.75 11.43 -0.71
N VAL A 180 -5.96 11.69 -1.21
CA VAL A 180 -6.83 10.67 -1.81
C VAL A 180 -6.31 10.29 -3.20
N LYS A 181 -5.95 9.02 -3.36
CA LYS A 181 -5.47 8.48 -4.62
C LYS A 181 -6.63 7.96 -5.47
N VAL A 182 -6.51 8.09 -6.78
CA VAL A 182 -7.51 7.59 -7.73
C VAL A 182 -7.10 6.21 -8.22
N ILE A 183 -8.02 5.25 -8.11
CA ILE A 183 -7.85 3.86 -8.59
C ILE A 183 -8.82 3.57 -9.75
N PRO A 184 -8.57 2.54 -10.57
CA PRO A 184 -9.48 2.16 -11.64
C PRO A 184 -10.88 1.84 -11.12
N ASN A 185 -11.90 2.14 -11.92
CA ASN A 185 -13.27 1.74 -11.61
C ASN A 185 -13.42 0.22 -11.45
N GLY A 186 -14.26 -0.22 -10.50
CA GLY A 186 -14.45 -1.64 -10.16
C GLY A 186 -13.35 -2.23 -9.27
N SER A 187 -12.24 -1.52 -9.06
CA SER A 187 -11.13 -1.99 -8.23
C SER A 187 -11.52 -2.18 -6.76
N ALA A 188 -12.34 -1.28 -6.20
CA ALA A 188 -12.72 -1.36 -4.80
C ALA A 188 -13.57 -2.62 -4.51
N ALA A 189 -14.34 -3.09 -5.50
CA ALA A 189 -15.14 -4.31 -5.39
C ALA A 189 -14.28 -5.58 -5.32
N SER A 190 -13.07 -5.57 -5.90
CA SER A 190 -12.15 -6.70 -5.87
C SER A 190 -11.40 -6.86 -4.54
N MET A 191 -11.38 -5.82 -3.69
CA MET A 191 -10.75 -5.88 -2.39
C MET A 191 -11.56 -6.66 -1.36
N SER A 192 -10.83 -7.42 -0.53
CA SER A 192 -11.41 -8.12 0.62
C SER A 192 -12.19 -7.15 1.52
N ASP A 193 -13.40 -7.54 1.88
CA ASP A 193 -14.19 -6.87 2.91
C ASP A 193 -13.80 -7.30 4.33
N ILE A 194 -12.91 -8.29 4.45
CA ILE A 194 -12.42 -8.86 5.71
C ILE A 194 -10.94 -8.52 5.87
N PRO A 195 -10.55 -7.77 6.93
CA PRO A 195 -9.16 -7.47 7.18
C PRO A 195 -8.36 -8.74 7.42
N GLN A 196 -7.10 -8.73 7.01
CA GLN A 196 -6.19 -9.85 7.22
C GLN A 196 -6.14 -10.23 8.71
N CYS A 197 -6.00 -11.53 8.96
CA CYS A 197 -5.85 -12.02 10.32
C CYS A 197 -4.74 -11.29 11.07
N GLY A 198 -5.02 -10.94 12.31
CA GLY A 198 -4.09 -10.28 13.22
C GLY A 198 -4.13 -8.76 13.13
N THR A 199 -4.83 -8.18 12.14
CA THR A 199 -5.07 -6.74 12.06
C THR A 199 -5.70 -6.22 13.35
N ARG A 200 -5.13 -5.16 13.93
CA ARG A 200 -5.61 -4.54 15.16
C ARG A 200 -6.31 -3.23 14.83
N LEU A 201 -7.56 -3.09 15.25
CA LEU A 201 -8.43 -2.00 14.86
C LEU A 201 -9.11 -1.39 16.09
N ARG A 202 -9.32 -0.07 16.04
CA ARG A 202 -10.10 0.67 17.04
C ARG A 202 -10.92 1.73 16.33
N GLU A 203 -12.15 1.96 16.79
CA GLU A 203 -12.95 3.09 16.31
C GLU A 203 -12.45 4.40 16.94
N ARG A 204 -12.49 5.50 16.20
CA ARG A 204 -11.93 6.80 16.61
C ARG A 204 -12.38 7.22 18.00
N SER A 205 -13.69 7.14 18.28
CA SER A 205 -14.27 7.51 19.58
C SER A 205 -14.24 6.41 20.65
N SER A 206 -13.84 5.19 20.30
CA SER A 206 -13.84 4.05 21.22
C SER A 206 -12.47 3.80 21.85
N GLY A 207 -12.42 3.51 23.15
CA GLY A 207 -11.19 3.04 23.81
C GLY A 207 -10.91 1.54 23.61
N VAL A 208 -11.78 0.81 22.90
CA VAL A 208 -11.70 -0.65 22.80
C VAL A 208 -10.88 -1.08 21.61
N LEU A 209 -9.80 -1.82 21.86
CA LEU A 209 -8.95 -2.37 20.82
C LEU A 209 -9.42 -3.77 20.44
N TYR A 210 -9.63 -3.99 19.14
CA TYR A 210 -10.01 -5.28 18.56
C TYR A 210 -8.86 -5.89 17.76
N ARG A 211 -8.87 -7.22 17.64
CA ARG A 211 -8.04 -7.97 16.70
C ARG A 211 -8.92 -8.85 15.82
N ILE A 212 -8.57 -8.96 14.55
CA ILE A 212 -9.27 -9.82 13.58
C ILE A 212 -8.65 -11.23 13.62
N ASN A 213 -9.49 -12.27 13.66
CA ASN A 213 -9.07 -13.66 13.55
C ASN A 213 -9.15 -14.16 12.09
N ASP A 214 -8.77 -15.42 11.86
CA ASP A 214 -8.69 -16.00 10.51
C ASP A 214 -10.06 -16.22 9.84
N LEU A 215 -11.14 -16.17 10.64
CA LEU A 215 -12.52 -16.24 10.17
C LEU A 215 -13.12 -14.85 9.89
N GLY A 216 -12.32 -13.79 9.99
CA GLY A 216 -12.77 -12.40 9.81
C GLY A 216 -13.60 -11.85 10.97
N GLN A 217 -13.60 -12.53 12.12
CA GLN A 217 -14.31 -12.08 13.31
C GLN A 217 -13.41 -11.15 14.14
N LYS A 218 -14.02 -10.16 14.78
CA LYS A 218 -13.33 -9.30 15.74
C LYS A 218 -13.43 -9.89 17.15
N TYR A 219 -12.37 -9.75 17.93
CA TYR A 219 -12.40 -10.01 19.36
C TYR A 219 -11.65 -8.91 20.11
N VAL A 220 -12.10 -8.61 21.33
CA VAL A 220 -11.47 -7.58 22.16
C VAL A 220 -10.12 -8.05 22.64
N ILE A 221 -9.10 -7.20 22.50
CA ILE A 221 -7.81 -7.38 23.15
C ILE A 221 -7.95 -6.92 24.60
N GLN A 222 -7.97 -7.88 25.54
CA GLN A 222 -8.02 -7.59 26.97
C GLN A 222 -6.64 -7.13 27.46
N ASN A 223 -6.59 -6.03 28.21
CA ASN A 223 -5.36 -5.45 28.75
C ASN A 223 -4.26 -5.24 27.68
N PRO A 224 -4.53 -4.43 26.63
CA PRO A 224 -3.62 -4.25 25.51
C PRO A 224 -2.26 -3.71 25.96
N SER A 225 -1.20 -4.35 25.48
CA SER A 225 0.19 -3.97 25.71
C SER A 225 0.55 -2.66 24.99
N SER A 226 1.69 -2.05 25.37
CA SER A 226 2.23 -0.88 24.66
C SER A 226 2.49 -1.17 23.18
N TYR A 227 2.92 -2.39 22.86
CA TYR A 227 3.11 -2.82 21.47
C TYR A 227 1.79 -2.82 20.69
N GLU A 228 0.70 -3.29 21.28
CA GLU A 228 -0.60 -3.32 20.60
C GLU A 228 -1.15 -1.91 20.40
N TRP A 229 -0.98 -1.03 21.38
CA TRP A 229 -1.29 0.39 21.23
C TRP A 229 -0.44 1.08 20.17
N ALA A 230 0.83 0.70 20.03
CA ALA A 230 1.69 1.25 18.99
C ALA A 230 1.38 0.70 17.59
N ASN A 231 0.76 -0.49 17.50
CA ASN A 231 0.55 -1.22 16.24
C ASN A 231 -0.93 -1.54 16.01
N HIS A 232 -1.77 -0.50 16.08
CA HIS A 232 -3.17 -0.55 15.70
C HIS A 232 -3.51 0.51 14.66
N TYR A 233 -4.61 0.28 13.94
CA TYR A 233 -5.20 1.27 13.06
C TYR A 233 -6.48 1.82 13.66
N VAL A 234 -6.68 3.13 13.48
CA VAL A 234 -7.91 3.80 13.87
C VAL A 234 -8.80 3.86 12.64
N VAL A 235 -10.04 3.40 12.77
CA VAL A 235 -11.04 3.37 11.70
C VAL A 235 -12.22 4.30 12.04
N PRO A 236 -13.04 4.71 11.06
CA PRO A 236 -14.22 5.51 11.33
C PRO A 236 -15.20 4.79 12.27
N ASP A 237 -15.93 5.58 13.05
CA ASP A 237 -16.90 5.06 14.02
C ASP A 237 -18.03 4.28 13.32
N GLY A 238 -18.50 3.20 13.96
CA GLY A 238 -19.52 2.30 13.42
C GLY A 238 -19.02 1.30 12.39
N THR A 239 -17.82 1.48 11.82
CA THR A 239 -17.31 0.57 10.78
C THR A 239 -16.96 -0.81 11.30
N LEU A 240 -16.63 -0.96 12.58
CA LEU A 240 -16.32 -2.28 13.15
C LEU A 240 -17.58 -3.10 13.43
N ALA A 241 -18.77 -2.49 13.42
CA ALA A 241 -20.03 -3.19 13.65
C ALA A 241 -20.35 -4.25 12.57
N ARG A 242 -19.79 -4.11 11.37
CA ARG A 242 -19.98 -5.08 10.28
C ARG A 242 -19.27 -6.42 10.50
N PHE A 243 -18.28 -6.46 11.38
CA PHE A 243 -17.54 -7.67 11.67
C PHE A 243 -18.20 -8.44 12.82
N PRO A 244 -18.50 -9.73 12.64
CA PRO A 244 -19.05 -10.55 13.71
C PRO A 244 -18.07 -10.65 14.88
N ASP A 245 -18.60 -10.72 16.10
CA ASP A 245 -17.81 -11.03 17.28
C ASP A 245 -17.38 -12.50 17.25
N GLY A 246 -16.16 -12.77 17.71
CA GLY A 246 -15.59 -14.11 17.75
C GLY A 246 -14.69 -14.35 18.95
N ALA A 247 -14.13 -15.56 19.01
CA ALA A 247 -13.12 -15.91 20.00
C ALA A 247 -11.72 -15.52 19.51
N ALA A 248 -10.80 -15.40 20.47
CA ALA A 248 -9.37 -15.29 20.18
C ALA A 248 -8.89 -16.62 19.57
N VAL A 249 -8.82 -16.67 18.24
CA VAL A 249 -8.27 -17.79 17.47
C VAL A 249 -6.97 -17.32 16.82
N SER A 250 -5.97 -18.20 16.78
CA SER A 250 -4.68 -17.94 16.15
C SER A 250 -4.83 -17.75 14.64
N CYS A 251 -4.11 -16.78 14.09
CA CYS A 251 -3.88 -16.70 12.65
C CYS A 251 -3.06 -17.90 12.21
N ILE A 252 -3.57 -18.67 11.26
CA ILE A 252 -2.78 -19.71 10.61
C ILE A 252 -1.94 -18.98 9.56
N GLY A 253 -0.62 -19.02 9.74
CA GLY A 253 0.35 -18.44 8.81
C GLY A 253 0.74 -19.40 7.70
#